data_AF-A0A1H1YWA6-F1
#
_entry.id   AF-A0A1H1YWA6-F1
#
_cell.length_a   1.000
_cell.length_b   1.000
_cell.length_c   1.000
_cell.angle_alpha   90.00
_cell.angle_beta   90.00
_cell.angle_gamma   90.00
#
_symmetry.space_group_name_H-M   'P 1'
#
loop_
_entity.id
_entity.type
_entity.pdbx_description
1 polymer ?
#
loop_
_entity_poly.entity_id
_entity_poly.type
_entity_poly.pdbx_seq_one_letter_code
_entity_poly.pdbx_strand_id
1 'polypeptide(L)'
;MSEWLAVLSVPFWVAGGFFFIAGTVGLLRFPDLYCRLHAVTKADTLGLGCVVVGLALRADGPREVLVMLLIWLLIMGSGATACQLLAHYRQEASGSTIKDSATHAAESSDV
;
A
#
# COMPACT_ATOMS: atom_id res chain seq x y z
N MET A 1 -30.69 20.98 2.25
CA MET A 1 -29.32 21.07 1.71
C MET A 1 -28.46 19.85 2.05
N SER A 2 -28.69 19.17 3.18
CA SER A 2 -28.01 17.92 3.58
C SER A 2 -28.24 16.74 2.62
N GLU A 3 -29.44 16.60 2.04
CA GLU A 3 -29.80 15.52 1.11
C GLU A 3 -28.91 15.50 -0.16
N TRP A 4 -28.57 16.68 -0.70
CA TRP A 4 -27.72 16.79 -1.90
C TRP A 4 -26.26 16.37 -1.62
N LEU A 5 -25.75 16.71 -0.44
CA LEU A 5 -24.43 16.29 0.04
C LEU A 5 -24.38 14.76 0.26
N ALA A 6 -25.50 14.18 0.72
CA ALA A 6 -25.64 12.73 0.86
C ALA A 6 -25.56 12.03 -0.51
N VAL A 7 -26.27 12.52 -1.53
CA VAL A 7 -26.21 11.93 -2.88
C VAL A 7 -24.82 12.04 -3.50
N LEU A 8 -24.09 13.14 -3.25
CA LEU A 8 -22.74 13.35 -3.79
C LEU A 8 -21.67 12.49 -3.10
N SER A 9 -21.90 12.06 -1.86
CA SER A 9 -20.96 11.23 -1.09
C SER A 9 -21.08 9.73 -1.41
N VAL A 10 -22.23 9.26 -1.89
CA VAL A 10 -22.44 7.86 -2.34
C VAL A 10 -21.42 7.40 -3.39
N PRO A 11 -21.20 8.10 -4.52
CA PRO A 11 -20.23 7.64 -5.53
C PRO A 11 -18.80 7.60 -4.97
N PHE A 12 -18.50 8.45 -4.00
CA PHE A 12 -17.19 8.50 -3.36
C PHE A 12 -16.94 7.26 -2.48
N TRP A 13 -17.94 6.86 -1.69
CA TRP A 13 -17.90 5.63 -0.90
C TRP A 13 -17.87 4.37 -1.78
N VAL A 14 -18.66 4.36 -2.86
CA VAL A 14 -18.66 3.26 -3.83
C VAL A 14 -17.31 3.17 -4.55
N ALA A 15 -16.71 4.30 -4.94
CA ALA A 15 -15.38 4.35 -5.54
C ALA A 15 -14.30 3.86 -4.57
N GLY A 16 -14.35 4.29 -3.29
CA GLY A 16 -13.45 3.79 -2.24
C GLY A 16 -13.57 2.28 -2.05
N GLY A 17 -14.80 1.75 -1.98
CA GLY A 17 -15.06 0.31 -1.88
C GLY A 17 -14.57 -0.48 -3.11
N PHE A 18 -14.82 0.03 -4.32
CA PHE A 18 -14.30 -0.56 -5.55
C PHE A 18 -12.77 -0.59 -5.56
N PHE A 19 -12.13 0.48 -5.08
CA PHE A 19 -10.67 0.57 -4.99
C PHE A 19 -10.08 -0.43 -3.99
N PHE A 20 -10.76 -0.65 -2.86
CA PHE A 20 -10.39 -1.69 -1.90
C PHE A 20 -10.47 -3.09 -2.50
N ILE A 21 -11.57 -3.39 -3.20
CA ILE A 21 -11.72 -4.68 -3.90
C ILE A 21 -10.65 -4.84 -4.98
N ALA A 22 -10.36 -3.80 -5.76
CA ALA A 22 -9.28 -3.81 -6.74
C ALA A 22 -7.90 -4.05 -6.10
N GLY A 23 -7.65 -3.48 -4.91
CA GLY A 23 -6.46 -3.74 -4.11
C GLY A 23 -6.35 -5.20 -3.66
N THR A 24 -7.45 -5.78 -3.15
CA THR A 24 -7.50 -7.20 -2.77
C THR A 24 -7.30 -8.13 -3.97
N VAL A 25 -7.92 -7.82 -5.11
CA VAL A 25 -7.74 -8.59 -6.36
C VAL A 25 -6.30 -8.47 -6.87
N GLY A 26 -5.70 -7.28 -6.81
CA GLY A 26 -4.29 -7.07 -7.13
C GLY A 26 -3.35 -7.87 -6.24
N LEU A 27 -3.69 -8.04 -4.96
CA LEU A 27 -2.94 -8.88 -4.03
C LEU A 27 -2.96 -10.36 -4.43
N LEU A 28 -4.12 -10.86 -4.89
CA LEU A 28 -4.35 -12.27 -5.22
C LEU A 28 -3.89 -12.66 -6.64
N ARG A 29 -3.87 -11.70 -7.58
CA ARG A 29 -3.51 -11.96 -8.99
C ARG A 29 -2.00 -11.94 -9.25
N PHE A 30 -1.23 -11.15 -8.49
CA PHE A 30 0.21 -10.99 -8.74
C PHE A 30 1.07 -11.88 -7.81
N PRO A 31 1.83 -12.84 -8.37
CA PRO A 31 2.71 -13.72 -7.59
C PRO A 31 4.03 -13.07 -7.15
N ASP A 32 4.38 -11.86 -7.65
CA ASP A 32 5.60 -11.12 -7.27
C ASP A 32 5.31 -10.08 -6.18
N LEU A 33 6.08 -10.13 -5.08
CA LEU A 33 6.01 -9.21 -3.93
C LEU A 33 6.09 -7.72 -4.34
N TYR A 34 6.91 -7.36 -5.32
CA TYR A 34 7.04 -5.94 -5.75
C TYR A 34 5.79 -5.46 -6.47
N CYS A 35 5.26 -6.25 -7.39
CA CYS A 35 3.98 -5.95 -8.07
C CYS A 35 2.82 -5.90 -7.06
N ARG A 36 2.86 -6.74 -6.02
CA ARG A 36 1.86 -6.78 -4.95
C ARG A 36 1.86 -5.51 -4.09
N LEU A 37 3.05 -5.05 -3.66
CA LEU A 37 3.22 -3.82 -2.89
C LEU A 37 2.80 -2.59 -3.68
N HIS A 38 3.13 -2.54 -4.97
CA HIS A 38 2.77 -1.44 -5.86
C HIS A 38 1.26 -1.36 -6.10
N ALA A 39 0.62 -2.52 -6.28
CA ALA A 39 -0.83 -2.60 -6.42
C ALA A 39 -1.53 -2.16 -5.11
N VAL A 40 -1.05 -2.65 -3.96
CA VAL A 40 -1.60 -2.28 -2.64
C VAL A 40 -1.39 -0.80 -2.34
N THR A 41 -0.21 -0.23 -2.55
CA THR A 41 0.01 1.20 -2.28
C THR A 41 -0.84 2.09 -3.19
N LYS A 42 -1.00 1.75 -4.47
CA LYS A 42 -1.94 2.46 -5.35
C LYS A 42 -3.38 2.33 -4.86
N ALA A 43 -3.76 1.13 -4.42
CA ALA A 43 -5.07 0.84 -3.87
C ALA A 43 -5.38 1.69 -2.64
N ASP A 44 -4.43 1.75 -1.72
CA ASP A 44 -4.52 2.45 -0.45
C ASP A 44 -4.57 3.97 -0.66
N THR A 45 -3.68 4.51 -1.49
CA THR A 45 -3.58 5.96 -1.73
C THR A 45 -4.85 6.53 -2.38
N LEU A 46 -5.38 5.84 -3.39
CA LEU A 46 -6.57 6.29 -4.12
C LEU A 46 -7.87 5.89 -3.40
N GLY A 47 -7.90 4.72 -2.75
CA GLY A 47 -9.03 4.23 -1.97
C GLY A 47 -9.29 5.05 -0.71
N LEU A 48 -8.29 5.21 0.16
CA LEU A 48 -8.42 6.07 1.35
C LEU A 48 -8.55 7.55 0.96
N GLY A 49 -7.87 8.01 -0.09
CA GLY A 49 -8.11 9.35 -0.64
C GLY A 49 -9.58 9.53 -1.05
N CYS A 50 -10.14 8.50 -1.70
CA CYS A 50 -11.57 8.38 -2.02
C CYS A 50 -12.49 8.08 -0.83
N VAL A 51 -12.01 7.98 0.40
CA VAL A 51 -12.88 7.91 1.58
C VAL A 51 -12.78 9.21 2.36
N VAL A 52 -11.57 9.71 2.55
CA VAL A 52 -11.27 10.95 3.28
C VAL A 52 -11.94 12.15 2.64
N VAL A 53 -11.88 12.32 1.32
CA VAL A 53 -12.53 13.47 0.66
C VAL A 53 -14.06 13.39 0.79
N GLY A 54 -14.67 12.21 0.79
CA GLY A 54 -16.13 12.04 0.91
C GLY A 54 -16.61 12.27 2.33
N LEU A 55 -15.79 11.92 3.32
CA LEU A 55 -16.04 12.31 4.70
C LEU A 55 -15.75 13.80 4.91
N ALA A 56 -14.78 14.39 4.22
CA ALA A 56 -14.49 15.83 4.29
C ALA A 56 -15.66 16.68 3.75
N LEU A 57 -16.38 16.19 2.73
CA LEU A 57 -17.62 16.81 2.25
C LEU A 57 -18.78 16.76 3.27
N ARG A 58 -18.70 15.89 4.28
CA ARG A 58 -19.73 15.70 5.31
C ARG A 58 -19.27 16.15 6.71
N ALA A 59 -18.02 16.54 6.86
CA ALA A 59 -17.45 17.01 8.10
C ALA A 59 -17.95 18.43 8.39
N ASP A 60 -18.54 18.63 9.56
CA ASP A 60 -19.03 19.93 10.01
C ASP A 60 -17.89 20.85 10.50
N GLY A 61 -16.67 20.31 10.69
CA GLY A 61 -15.53 21.08 11.20
C GLY A 61 -14.16 20.75 10.55
N PRO A 62 -13.28 21.76 10.37
CA PRO A 62 -11.95 21.58 9.75
C PRO A 62 -11.02 20.68 10.57
N ARG A 63 -11.28 20.54 11.88
CA ARG A 63 -10.49 19.70 12.78
C ARG A 63 -10.65 18.20 12.49
N GLU A 64 -11.85 17.77 12.09
CA GLU A 64 -12.12 16.36 11.77
C GLU A 64 -11.40 15.96 10.48
N VAL A 65 -11.48 16.81 9.46
CA VAL A 65 -10.76 16.63 8.19
C VAL A 65 -9.26 16.56 8.42
N LEU A 66 -8.71 17.43 9.29
CA LEU A 66 -7.29 17.42 9.62
C LEU A 66 -6.84 16.10 10.25
N VAL A 67 -7.60 15.55 11.20
CA VAL A 67 -7.28 14.28 11.85
C VAL A 67 -7.34 13.13 10.86
N MET A 68 -8.35 13.10 9.99
CA MET A 68 -8.46 12.07 8.95
C MET A 68 -7.31 12.13 7.94
N LEU A 69 -6.93 13.34 7.51
CA LEU A 69 -5.78 13.55 6.64
C LEU A 69 -4.49 13.10 7.33
N LEU A 70 -4.33 13.37 8.64
CA LEU A 70 -3.18 12.93 9.42
C LEU A 70 -3.09 11.41 9.52
N ILE A 71 -4.22 10.72 9.76
CA ILE A 71 -4.29 9.25 9.78
C ILE A 71 -3.92 8.68 8.41
N TRP A 72 -4.42 9.28 7.32
CA TRP A 72 -4.09 8.87 5.96
C TRP A 72 -2.59 9.00 5.65
N LEU A 73 -1.98 10.13 6.05
CA LEU A 73 -0.54 10.37 5.91
C LEU A 73 0.29 9.39 6.75
N LEU A 74 -0.17 9.07 7.96
CA LEU A 74 0.49 8.12 8.86
C LEU A 74 0.48 6.69 8.28
N ILE A 75 -0.65 6.28 7.68
CA ILE A 75 -0.76 5.00 6.97
C ILE A 75 0.21 4.94 5.79
N MET A 76 0.29 6.01 4.98
CA MET A 76 1.24 6.08 3.87
C MET A 76 2.70 5.95 4.34
N GLY A 77 3.06 6.64 5.43
CA GLY A 77 4.37 6.54 6.06
C GLY A 77 4.69 5.14 6.58
N SER A 78 3.72 4.49 7.24
CA SER A 78 3.85 3.12 7.72
C SER A 78 4.01 2.09 6.60
N GLY A 79 3.33 2.30 5.46
CA GLY A 79 3.49 1.47 4.27
C GLY A 79 4.88 1.61 3.65
N ALA A 80 5.43 2.83 3.61
CA ALA A 80 6.78 3.09 3.10
C ALA A 80 7.87 2.43 3.96
N THR A 81 7.77 2.50 5.29
CA THR A 81 8.74 1.86 6.20
C THR A 81 8.70 0.34 6.11
N ALA A 82 7.50 -0.26 6.02
CA ALA A 82 7.36 -1.70 5.78
C ALA A 82 8.03 -2.15 4.47
N CYS A 83 7.93 -1.33 3.43
CA CYS A 83 8.55 -1.60 2.13
C CYS A 83 10.08 -1.52 2.20
N GLN A 84 10.63 -0.54 2.94
CA GLN A 84 12.07 -0.41 3.17
C GLN A 84 12.64 -1.60 3.96
N LEU A 85 11.94 -2.05 5.01
CA LEU A 85 12.33 -3.25 5.76
C LEU A 85 12.34 -4.50 4.85
N LEU A 86 11.27 -4.70 4.08
CA LEU A 86 11.20 -5.83 3.15
C LEU A 86 12.29 -5.77 2.06
N ALA A 87 12.64 -4.58 1.58
CA ALA A 87 13.72 -4.39 0.63
C ALA A 87 15.08 -4.80 1.24
N HIS A 88 15.31 -4.48 2.52
CA HIS A 88 16.53 -4.89 3.24
C HIS A 88 16.58 -6.42 3.41
N TYR A 89 15.48 -7.07 3.80
CA TYR A 89 15.40 -8.54 3.91
C TYR A 89 15.71 -9.27 2.59
N ARG A 90 15.32 -8.70 1.44
CA ARG A 90 15.61 -9.31 0.13
C ARG A 90 17.09 -9.23 -0.23
N GLN A 91 17.82 -8.20 0.22
CA GLN A 91 19.27 -8.10 -0.04
C GLN A 91 20.05 -9.18 0.71
N GLU A 92 19.65 -9.50 1.94
CA GLU A 92 20.30 -10.54 2.75
C GLU A 92 20.14 -11.93 2.11
N ALA A 93 18.94 -12.26 1.62
CA ALA A 93 18.67 -13.52 0.92
C ALA A 93 19.45 -13.65 -0.41
N SER A 94 19.65 -12.53 -1.11
CA SER A 94 20.45 -12.49 -2.34
C SER A 94 21.95 -12.63 -2.04
N GLY A 95 22.41 -12.10 -0.91
CA GLY A 95 23.81 -12.16 -0.47
C GLY A 95 24.25 -13.55 -0.01
N SER A 96 23.39 -14.30 0.69
CA SER A 96 23.72 -15.68 1.11
C SER A 96 23.89 -16.61 -0.08
N THR A 97 23.02 -16.49 -1.09
CA THR A 97 23.05 -17.32 -2.31
C THR A 97 24.33 -17.13 -3.12
N ILE A 98 24.85 -15.89 -3.20
CA ILE A 98 26.12 -15.57 -3.88
C ILE A 98 27.30 -16.19 -3.11
N LYS A 99 27.29 -16.09 -1.77
CA LYS A 99 28.35 -16.62 -0.92
C LYS A 99 28.44 -18.15 -1.01
N ASP A 100 27.29 -18.83 -0.97
CA ASP A 100 27.22 -20.30 -1.09
C ASP A 100 27.71 -20.78 -2.46
N SER A 101 27.39 -20.04 -3.53
CA SER A 101 27.87 -20.34 -4.89
C SER A 101 29.39 -20.17 -5.03
N ALA A 102 29.97 -19.14 -4.40
CA ALA A 102 31.41 -18.91 -4.41
C ALA A 102 32.18 -19.96 -3.59
N THR A 103 31.60 -20.43 -2.48
CA THR A 103 32.17 -21.51 -1.67
C THR A 103 32.17 -22.84 -2.43
N HIS A 104 31.08 -23.18 -3.12
CA HIS A 104 31.04 -24.40 -3.94
C HIS A 104 31.99 -24.37 -5.16
N ALA A 105 32.20 -23.19 -5.76
CA ALA A 105 33.15 -23.05 -6.86
C ALA A 105 34.62 -23.25 -6.41
N ALA A 106 34.99 -22.72 -5.24
CA ALA A 106 36.33 -22.89 -4.68
C ALA A 106 36.65 -24.35 -4.31
N GLU A 107 35.67 -25.07 -3.74
CA GLU A 107 35.84 -26.49 -3.39
C GLU A 107 35.96 -27.39 -4.63
N SER A 108 35.37 -27.00 -5.76
CA SER A 108 35.49 -27.74 -7.03
C SER A 108 36.82 -27.54 -7.76
N SER A 109 37.57 -26.48 -7.45
CA SER A 109 38.87 -26.18 -8.08
C SER A 109 40.08 -26.78 -7.35
N ASP A 110 39.90 -27.20 -6.09
CA ASP A 110 40.94 -27.84 -5.28
C ASP A 110 40.98 -29.37 -5.41
N VAL A 111 40.09 -29.96 -6.23
CA VAL A 111 40.00 -31.40 -6.55
C VAL A 111 40.41 -31.65 -8.00
#